data_AF-A0A1K1QQL1-F1
#
_entry.id   AF-A0A1K1QQL1-F1
#
_cell.length_a   1.000
_cell.length_b   1.000
_cell.length_c   1.000
_cell.angle_alpha   90.00
_cell.angle_beta   90.00
_cell.angle_gamma   90.00
#
_symmetry.space_group_name_H-M   'P 1'
#
loop_
_entity.id
_entity.type
_entity.pdbx_description
1 polymer ?
#
loop_
_entity_poly.entity_id
_entity_poly.type
_entity_poly.pdbx_seq_one_letter_code
_entity_poly.pdbx_strand_id
1 'polypeptide(L)'
;MTEVRVGLIEFGKALNDSVTLPGLGELPGGQVSAGRAVRGARARLRRGDRVLADNLRLGIMVRKKFFSSGVEPVTDAGFLKDVFVAAGRRDIGNGDSLELYTDEAVGPDLSRQDGVASVFAPAYDQLTGFHVQVRQEHGILRFGALCGLTRGGRPVGEPMRVLGLFGPAGPLEELPAGQPGTVLLGFQCAVPPLAGDALTAFHEPPRDFLERREGTAAVHGLNDLGNGTVVAAVEVPEGLGSVFTVGTRARVLRPMGTTFNEQSTVVATDLRILSLARDGVAVRTNGGARTFTVGLAFRDLRPNDRIEAYVPADVAPLAPPPVLPVAAAPVPVPPVPAALVDVNAASEAELAGLPGMSPERVATAVDMRRRQGGFPDVEAFGVAIGLQPHEIVRLRARATAGRVALRETGVRQLDI
;
A
#
# COMPACT_ATOMS: atom_id res chain seq x y z
N MET A 1 -18.90 5.34 7.54
CA MET A 1 -17.73 6.00 6.92
C MET A 1 -17.78 5.66 5.46
N THR A 2 -17.90 6.66 4.60
CA THR A 2 -18.12 6.47 3.16
C THR A 2 -17.07 7.30 2.42
N GLU A 3 -15.92 6.69 2.19
CA GLU A 3 -14.87 7.24 1.33
C GLU A 3 -15.30 7.05 -0.13
N VAL A 4 -15.35 8.11 -0.93
CA VAL A 4 -15.59 8.05 -2.37
C VAL A 4 -14.28 8.29 -3.08
N ARG A 5 -13.81 7.32 -3.85
CA ARG A 5 -12.64 7.44 -4.71
C ARG A 5 -13.01 8.22 -5.97
N VAL A 6 -12.36 9.36 -6.16
CA VAL A 6 -12.72 10.34 -7.20
C VAL A 6 -11.70 10.43 -8.32
N GLY A 7 -10.49 9.94 -8.12
CA GLY A 7 -9.48 9.91 -9.18
C GLY A 7 -8.19 9.19 -8.82
N LEU A 8 -7.34 9.02 -9.82
CA LEU A 8 -6.01 8.43 -9.70
C LEU A 8 -5.02 9.26 -10.52
N ILE A 9 -3.90 9.61 -9.92
CA ILE A 9 -2.75 10.23 -10.61
C ILE A 9 -1.59 9.25 -10.56
N GLU A 10 -0.99 8.92 -11.70
CA GLU A 10 0.19 8.07 -11.79
C GLU A 10 1.42 8.87 -12.23
N PHE A 11 2.53 8.66 -11.53
CA PHE A 11 3.80 9.36 -11.77
C PHE A 11 4.69 8.54 -12.70
N GLY A 12 5.42 9.23 -13.60
CA GLY A 12 6.20 8.61 -14.66
C GLY A 12 5.41 8.25 -15.94
N LYS A 13 4.14 8.66 -16.02
CA LYS A 13 3.31 8.57 -17.24
C LYS A 13 3.10 9.92 -17.94
N ALA A 14 3.41 11.02 -17.27
CA ALA A 14 3.30 12.36 -17.84
C ALA A 14 4.39 12.57 -18.90
N LEU A 15 4.17 13.49 -19.83
CA LEU A 15 5.19 13.88 -20.82
C LEU A 15 6.41 14.54 -20.18
N ASN A 16 6.24 15.13 -19.00
CA ASN A 16 7.32 15.75 -18.24
C ASN A 16 7.30 15.21 -16.81
N ASP A 17 8.46 14.79 -16.33
CA ASP A 17 8.58 14.16 -15.03
C ASP A 17 8.54 15.16 -13.86
N SER A 18 8.88 16.44 -14.10
CA SER A 18 8.83 17.48 -13.07
C SER A 18 8.77 18.92 -13.58
N VAL A 19 8.52 19.86 -12.67
CA VAL A 19 8.67 21.31 -12.89
C VAL A 19 9.16 22.00 -11.61
N THR A 20 10.12 22.91 -11.73
CA THR A 20 10.60 23.72 -10.59
C THR A 20 9.81 25.02 -10.49
N LEU A 21 9.19 25.25 -9.33
CA LEU A 21 8.46 26.49 -9.04
C LEU A 21 9.10 27.26 -7.88
N PRO A 22 9.15 28.60 -7.97
CA PRO A 22 9.56 29.44 -6.85
C PRO A 22 8.73 29.13 -5.59
N GLY A 23 9.39 28.86 -4.48
CA GLY A 23 8.74 28.58 -3.19
C GLY A 23 8.16 27.17 -3.01
N LEU A 24 7.93 26.40 -4.08
CA LEU A 24 7.48 25.00 -3.99
C LEU A 24 8.59 23.99 -4.30
N GLY A 25 9.68 24.44 -4.93
CA GLY A 25 10.75 23.55 -5.37
C GLY A 25 10.34 22.74 -6.60
N GLU A 26 10.95 21.56 -6.74
CA GLU A 26 10.62 20.62 -7.82
C GLU A 26 9.31 19.87 -7.49
N LEU A 27 8.32 20.02 -8.37
CA LEU A 27 7.05 19.32 -8.29
C LEU A 27 7.03 18.13 -9.24
N PRO A 28 6.61 16.94 -8.78
CA PRO A 28 6.49 15.77 -9.64
C PRO A 28 5.35 15.91 -10.64
N GLY A 29 5.62 15.50 -11.87
CA GLY A 29 4.66 15.39 -12.96
C GLY A 29 3.96 14.03 -12.95
N GLY A 30 2.63 14.04 -13.00
CA GLY A 30 1.80 12.85 -13.07
C GLY A 30 0.70 12.99 -14.09
N GLN A 31 0.11 11.87 -14.50
CA GLN A 31 -1.04 11.84 -15.40
C GLN A 31 -2.28 11.36 -14.65
N VAL A 32 -3.40 12.04 -14.83
CA VAL A 32 -4.69 11.61 -14.29
C VAL A 32 -5.17 10.38 -15.07
N SER A 33 -5.04 9.19 -14.50
CA SER A 33 -5.35 7.92 -15.17
C SER A 33 -6.72 7.35 -14.82
N ALA A 34 -7.41 7.92 -13.83
CA ALA A 34 -8.81 7.65 -13.59
C ALA A 34 -9.50 8.88 -12.99
N GLY A 35 -10.78 9.08 -13.33
CA GLY A 35 -11.62 10.11 -12.73
C GLY A 35 -11.10 11.54 -12.96
N ARG A 36 -11.01 12.32 -11.88
CA ARG A 36 -10.54 13.72 -11.91
C ARG A 36 -9.61 14.02 -10.75
N ALA A 37 -8.57 14.80 -11.03
CA ALA A 37 -7.79 15.47 -10.00
C ALA A 37 -8.48 16.77 -9.62
N VAL A 38 -8.81 16.94 -8.34
CA VAL A 38 -9.46 18.15 -7.81
C VAL A 38 -8.55 18.79 -6.78
N ARG A 39 -8.33 20.09 -6.89
CA ARG A 39 -7.53 20.85 -5.92
C ARG A 39 -8.18 20.79 -4.54
N GLY A 40 -7.38 20.49 -3.52
CA GLY A 40 -7.81 20.30 -2.14
C GLY A 40 -8.40 18.92 -1.85
N ALA A 41 -8.55 18.04 -2.86
CA ALA A 41 -8.96 16.66 -2.63
C ALA A 41 -7.97 15.97 -1.69
N ARG A 42 -8.50 15.04 -0.88
CA ARG A 42 -7.66 14.17 -0.08
C ARG A 42 -7.03 13.13 -1.00
N ALA A 43 -5.81 12.75 -0.69
CA ALA A 43 -5.06 11.80 -1.46
C ALA A 43 -4.28 10.85 -0.56
N ARG A 44 -4.17 9.61 -1.03
CA ARG A 44 -3.33 8.58 -0.46
C ARG A 44 -2.22 8.27 -1.44
N LEU A 45 -0.98 8.30 -0.97
CA LEU A 45 0.17 7.98 -1.80
C LEU A 45 0.49 6.50 -1.73
N ARG A 46 0.64 5.90 -2.90
CA ARG A 46 0.89 4.48 -3.11
C ARG A 46 2.18 4.25 -3.87
N ARG A 47 2.90 3.22 -3.47
CA ARG A 47 4.07 2.66 -4.16
C ARG A 47 3.87 1.16 -4.27
N GLY A 48 3.42 0.72 -5.45
CA GLY A 48 2.97 -0.66 -5.66
C GLY A 48 1.80 -1.05 -4.75
N ASP A 49 2.03 -2.05 -3.90
CA ASP A 49 1.05 -2.58 -2.93
C ASP A 49 1.04 -1.80 -1.60
N ARG A 50 1.99 -0.90 -1.37
CA ARG A 50 2.10 -0.14 -0.11
C ARG A 50 1.45 1.22 -0.22
N VAL A 51 0.79 1.62 0.85
CA VAL A 51 0.36 2.99 1.09
C VAL A 51 1.40 3.66 1.98
N LEU A 52 2.05 4.70 1.49
CA LEU A 52 3.13 5.38 2.22
C LEU A 52 2.61 6.51 3.10
N ALA A 53 1.60 7.23 2.62
CA ALA A 53 1.01 8.36 3.32
C ALA A 53 -0.49 8.47 3.00
N ASP A 54 -1.26 9.01 3.92
CA ASP A 54 -2.69 9.25 3.78
C ASP A 54 -3.03 10.68 4.24
N ASN A 55 -4.26 11.12 3.93
CA ASN A 55 -4.74 12.48 4.19
C ASN A 55 -3.81 13.57 3.60
N LEU A 56 -3.13 13.28 2.50
CA LEU A 56 -2.44 14.32 1.72
C LEU A 56 -3.50 15.24 1.11
N ARG A 57 -3.17 16.51 0.92
CA ARG A 57 -4.04 17.45 0.22
C ARG A 57 -3.41 17.88 -1.07
N LEU A 58 -4.21 17.85 -2.13
CA LEU A 58 -3.71 18.00 -3.48
C LEU A 58 -3.69 19.46 -3.93
N GLY A 59 -2.51 20.05 -4.13
CA GLY A 59 -2.32 21.18 -5.03
C GLY A 59 -2.08 20.66 -6.45
N ILE A 60 -2.76 21.21 -7.46
CA ILE A 60 -2.54 20.86 -8.87
C ILE A 60 -2.25 22.09 -9.71
N MET A 61 -1.27 21.94 -10.59
CA MET A 61 -0.92 22.89 -11.63
C MET A 61 -0.89 22.19 -12.99
N VAL A 62 -1.15 22.92 -14.06
CA VAL A 62 -1.00 22.45 -15.45
C VAL A 62 -0.12 23.42 -16.23
N ARG A 63 0.46 22.97 -17.34
CA ARG A 63 1.17 23.88 -18.25
C ARG A 63 0.17 24.81 -18.93
N LYS A 64 0.49 26.11 -18.99
CA LYS A 64 -0.32 27.12 -19.71
C LYS A 64 -0.43 26.83 -21.20
N LYS A 65 0.65 26.29 -21.79
CA LYS A 65 0.75 25.89 -23.19
C LYS A 65 1.65 24.66 -23.29
N PHE A 66 1.41 23.81 -24.29
CA PHE A 66 2.10 22.52 -24.47
C PHE A 66 3.64 22.64 -24.46
N PHE A 67 4.20 23.72 -25.02
CA PHE A 67 5.65 23.97 -25.09
C PHE A 67 6.16 25.04 -24.10
N SER A 68 5.32 25.51 -23.19
CA SER A 68 5.73 26.53 -22.21
C SER A 68 6.25 25.88 -20.93
N SER A 69 7.30 26.46 -20.35
CA SER A 69 7.72 26.21 -18.97
C SER A 69 6.76 26.82 -17.93
N GLY A 70 5.88 27.72 -18.36
CA GLY A 70 4.89 28.35 -17.49
C GLY A 70 3.80 27.39 -17.09
N VAL A 71 3.56 27.28 -15.79
CA VAL A 71 2.42 26.57 -15.22
C VAL A 71 1.41 27.54 -14.63
N GLU A 72 0.20 27.06 -14.43
CA GLU A 72 -0.85 27.75 -13.70
C GLU A 72 -1.59 26.78 -12.78
N PRO A 73 -2.01 27.24 -11.60
CA PRO A 73 -2.84 26.43 -10.73
C PRO A 73 -4.23 26.29 -11.32
N VAL A 74 -4.79 25.08 -11.23
CA VAL A 74 -6.16 24.79 -11.68
C VAL A 74 -6.99 24.24 -10.55
N THR A 75 -8.30 24.37 -10.67
CA THR A 75 -9.26 23.80 -9.71
C THR A 75 -9.44 22.30 -9.93
N ASP A 76 -9.39 21.86 -11.18
CA ASP A 76 -9.58 20.48 -11.57
C ASP A 76 -8.81 20.13 -12.85
N ALA A 77 -8.48 18.85 -13.00
CA ALA A 77 -7.91 18.27 -14.21
C ALA A 77 -8.54 16.89 -14.47
N GLY A 78 -9.03 16.69 -15.68
CA GLY A 78 -9.71 15.44 -16.08
C GLY A 78 -8.75 14.33 -16.49
N PHE A 79 -9.34 13.18 -16.86
CA PHE A 79 -8.64 12.01 -17.40
C PHE A 79 -7.66 12.35 -18.54
N LEU A 80 -6.50 11.70 -18.54
CA LEU A 80 -5.34 11.87 -19.44
C LEU A 80 -4.71 13.27 -19.43
N LYS A 81 -5.00 14.10 -18.43
CA LYS A 81 -4.30 15.38 -18.26
C LYS A 81 -3.00 15.16 -17.47
N ASP A 82 -1.93 15.75 -17.99
CA ASP A 82 -0.68 15.89 -17.26
C ASP A 82 -0.82 17.04 -16.25
N VAL A 83 -0.47 16.75 -15.01
CA VAL A 83 -0.55 17.66 -13.86
C VAL A 83 0.78 17.67 -13.11
N PHE A 84 1.09 18.80 -12.48
CA PHE A 84 2.16 18.89 -11.47
C PHE A 84 1.53 18.99 -10.10
N VAL A 85 2.05 18.21 -9.15
CA VAL A 85 1.39 18.00 -7.88
C VAL A 85 2.19 18.59 -6.73
N ALA A 86 1.54 19.41 -5.91
CA ALA A 86 2.05 19.85 -4.62
C ALA A 86 1.26 19.16 -3.49
N ALA A 87 1.89 18.20 -2.80
CA ALA A 87 1.23 17.40 -1.76
C ALA A 87 1.96 17.39 -0.40
N GLY A 88 2.99 18.25 -0.25
CA GLY A 88 3.82 18.30 0.97
C GLY A 88 4.75 17.09 1.14
N ARG A 89 5.05 16.38 0.05
CA ARG A 89 5.97 15.23 -0.01
C ARG A 89 6.96 15.46 -1.15
N ARG A 90 8.25 15.25 -0.90
CA ARG A 90 9.33 15.37 -1.90
C ARG A 90 9.79 14.03 -2.46
N ASP A 91 9.40 12.94 -1.82
CA ASP A 91 9.80 11.57 -2.16
C ASP A 91 8.79 10.86 -3.09
N ILE A 92 7.90 11.64 -3.74
CA ILE A 92 7.03 11.15 -4.82
C ILE A 92 7.89 11.03 -6.09
N GLY A 93 7.91 9.84 -6.68
CA GLY A 93 8.69 9.57 -7.89
C GLY A 93 7.99 8.62 -8.86
N ASN A 94 8.71 8.22 -9.92
CA ASN A 94 8.19 7.35 -10.97
C ASN A 94 7.71 6.00 -10.40
N GLY A 95 6.54 5.56 -10.83
CA GLY A 95 5.89 4.34 -10.33
C GLY A 95 5.04 4.55 -9.07
N ASP A 96 5.06 5.73 -8.48
CA ASP A 96 4.11 6.10 -7.44
C ASP A 96 2.74 6.46 -8.04
N SER A 97 1.71 6.44 -7.19
CA SER A 97 0.39 6.97 -7.54
C SER A 97 -0.29 7.66 -6.37
N LEU A 98 -1.08 8.70 -6.67
CA LEU A 98 -1.98 9.34 -5.72
C LEU A 98 -3.40 8.91 -6.01
N GLU A 99 -3.96 8.15 -5.08
CA GLU A 99 -5.37 7.78 -5.08
C GLU A 99 -6.18 8.86 -4.37
N LEU A 100 -7.05 9.52 -5.11
CA LEU A 100 -7.80 10.69 -4.67
C LEU A 100 -9.16 10.27 -4.15
N TYR A 101 -9.55 10.83 -3.01
CA TYR A 101 -10.81 10.52 -2.38
C TYR A 101 -11.45 11.72 -1.68
N THR A 102 -12.75 11.61 -1.44
CA THR A 102 -13.51 12.47 -0.54
C THR A 102 -14.15 11.59 0.54
N ASP A 103 -14.10 12.01 1.80
CA ASP A 103 -14.78 11.33 2.90
C ASP A 103 -15.44 12.38 3.80
N GLU A 104 -16.57 12.00 4.39
CA GLU A 104 -17.29 12.79 5.39
C GLU A 104 -16.81 12.50 6.82
N ALA A 105 -15.99 11.47 7.06
CA ALA A 105 -15.55 11.10 8.40
C ALA A 105 -14.06 10.78 8.53
N VAL A 106 -13.57 10.95 9.78
CA VAL A 106 -12.20 10.79 10.31
C VAL A 106 -11.13 11.64 9.61
N GLY A 107 -10.86 12.81 10.19
CA GLY A 107 -9.64 13.55 9.92
C GLY A 107 -8.41 12.82 10.49
N PRO A 108 -7.18 13.27 10.16
CA PRO A 108 -5.97 12.69 10.73
C PRO A 108 -5.94 12.79 12.26
N ASP A 109 -5.08 12.01 12.91
CA ASP A 109 -4.88 12.11 14.36
C ASP A 109 -4.25 13.47 14.71
N LEU A 110 -5.01 14.29 15.45
CA LEU A 110 -4.58 15.61 15.92
C LEU A 110 -4.34 15.64 17.44
N SER A 111 -4.33 14.47 18.10
CA SER A 111 -4.28 14.36 19.55
C SER A 111 -2.94 14.80 20.14
N ARG A 112 -1.85 14.66 19.38
CA ARG A 112 -0.49 15.01 19.80
C ARG A 112 0.07 16.15 18.96
N GLN A 113 0.47 17.22 19.62
CA GLN A 113 1.10 18.38 19.00
C GLN A 113 2.62 18.29 19.09
N ASP A 114 3.30 18.55 17.98
CA ASP A 114 4.77 18.58 17.90
C ASP A 114 5.32 20.02 17.94
N GLY A 115 4.49 21.02 17.61
CA GLY A 115 4.88 22.41 17.70
C GLY A 115 3.73 23.38 17.45
N VAL A 116 3.92 24.63 17.87
CA VAL A 116 2.98 25.73 17.64
C VAL A 116 3.75 26.96 17.21
N ALA A 117 3.31 27.59 16.13
CA ALA A 117 3.85 28.83 15.60
C ALA A 117 2.79 29.94 15.61
N SER A 118 3.18 31.17 15.92
CA SER A 118 2.31 32.35 15.82
C SER A 118 2.41 32.95 14.43
N VAL A 119 1.29 33.14 13.75
CA VAL A 119 1.22 33.80 12.43
C VAL A 119 1.25 35.32 12.65
N PHE A 120 2.19 36.03 12.01
CA PHE A 120 2.26 37.50 12.14
C PHE A 120 2.12 38.25 10.81
N ALA A 121 2.45 37.63 9.67
CA ALA A 121 2.21 38.23 8.36
C ALA A 121 1.72 37.19 7.36
N PRO A 122 0.39 37.04 7.19
CA PRO A 122 -0.17 36.22 6.12
C PRO A 122 -0.09 36.94 4.78
N ALA A 123 0.11 36.18 3.72
CA ALA A 123 0.11 36.68 2.35
C ALA A 123 -0.42 35.61 1.39
N TYR A 124 -0.77 36.04 0.18
CA TYR A 124 -1.32 35.19 -0.87
C TYR A 124 -0.58 35.44 -2.17
N ASP A 125 -0.18 34.37 -2.82
CA ASP A 125 0.41 34.39 -4.16
C ASP A 125 -0.48 33.60 -5.13
N GLN A 126 -0.60 34.10 -6.36
CA GLN A 126 -1.50 33.51 -7.34
C GLN A 126 -1.06 32.13 -7.81
N LEU A 127 0.23 31.82 -7.77
CA LEU A 127 0.79 30.55 -8.24
C LEU A 127 0.87 29.51 -7.12
N THR A 128 1.24 29.94 -5.92
CA THR A 128 1.56 29.05 -4.80
C THR A 128 0.49 29.02 -3.73
N GLY A 129 -0.41 30.02 -3.66
CA GLY A 129 -1.50 30.11 -2.70
C GLY A 129 -1.11 30.85 -1.42
N PHE A 130 -1.69 30.46 -0.28
CA PHE A 130 -1.40 31.09 1.00
C PHE A 130 -0.01 30.76 1.54
N HIS A 131 0.70 31.77 2.01
CA HIS A 131 1.90 31.61 2.82
C HIS A 131 1.82 32.52 4.04
N VAL A 132 2.49 32.13 5.11
CA VAL A 132 2.48 32.84 6.38
C VAL A 132 3.89 33.02 6.89
N GLN A 133 4.24 34.23 7.31
CA GLN A 133 5.39 34.41 8.17
C GLN A 133 4.96 34.10 9.60
N VAL A 134 5.71 33.18 10.22
CA VAL A 134 5.43 32.65 11.55
C VAL A 134 6.65 32.81 12.45
N ARG A 135 6.40 32.86 13.75
CA ARG A 135 7.42 32.66 14.78
C ARG A 135 7.13 31.38 15.50
N GLN A 136 8.05 30.43 15.49
CA GLN A 136 7.86 29.18 16.22
C GLN A 136 7.89 29.48 17.71
N GLU A 137 6.81 29.22 18.44
CA GLU A 137 6.72 29.49 19.87
C GLU A 137 7.21 28.27 20.68
N HIS A 138 6.71 27.09 20.34
CA HIS A 138 6.98 25.85 21.06
C HIS A 138 7.24 24.70 20.09
N GLY A 139 8.10 23.76 20.49
CA GLY A 139 8.38 22.56 19.72
C GLY A 139 9.06 22.85 18.38
N ILE A 140 8.77 22.03 17.37
CA ILE A 140 9.42 22.11 16.05
C ILE A 140 8.36 22.03 14.96
N LEU A 141 8.45 22.93 13.98
CA LEU A 141 7.67 22.86 12.73
C LEU A 141 8.55 22.27 11.64
N ARG A 142 8.05 21.27 10.89
CA ARG A 142 8.81 20.59 9.85
C ARG A 142 8.20 20.81 8.47
N PHE A 143 9.05 20.74 7.44
CA PHE A 143 8.58 20.57 6.08
C PHE A 143 7.72 19.28 5.99
N GLY A 144 6.61 19.34 5.26
CA GLY A 144 5.69 18.22 5.09
C GLY A 144 4.82 17.87 6.30
N ALA A 145 5.05 18.49 7.47
CA ALA A 145 4.28 18.21 8.69
C ALA A 145 2.79 18.48 8.47
N LEU A 146 1.95 17.59 9.00
CA LEU A 146 0.53 17.88 9.20
C LEU A 146 0.38 19.06 10.17
N CYS A 147 -0.38 20.05 9.76
CA CYS A 147 -0.66 21.24 10.53
C CYS A 147 -2.12 21.68 10.44
N GLY A 148 -2.54 22.52 11.38
CA GLY A 148 -3.87 23.12 11.42
C GLY A 148 -3.79 24.56 11.89
N LEU A 149 -4.69 25.40 11.39
CA LEU A 149 -4.83 26.78 11.86
C LEU A 149 -5.84 26.82 13.00
N THR A 150 -5.54 27.63 14.01
CA THR A 150 -6.45 27.96 15.09
C THR A 150 -6.58 29.47 15.25
N ARG A 151 -7.78 29.96 15.54
CA ARG A 151 -8.09 31.37 15.80
C ARG A 151 -8.80 31.47 17.14
N GLY A 152 -8.19 32.19 18.09
CA GLY A 152 -8.70 32.23 19.47
C GLY A 152 -8.81 30.83 20.08
N GLY A 153 -7.87 29.92 19.77
CA GLY A 153 -7.83 28.55 20.26
C GLY A 153 -8.82 27.57 19.60
N ARG A 154 -9.62 28.02 18.62
CA ARG A 154 -10.56 27.16 17.88
C ARG A 154 -9.97 26.79 16.51
N PRO A 155 -10.03 25.51 16.08
CA PRO A 155 -9.64 25.13 14.73
C PRO A 155 -10.41 25.93 13.67
N VAL A 156 -9.69 26.35 12.63
CA VAL A 156 -10.25 27.06 11.49
C VAL A 156 -9.82 26.34 10.21
N GLY A 157 -10.80 25.83 9.47
CA GLY A 157 -10.56 25.00 8.29
C GLY A 157 -10.16 23.57 8.63
N GLU A 158 -9.79 22.81 7.61
CA GLU A 158 -9.32 21.43 7.75
C GLU A 158 -7.79 21.38 7.95
N PRO A 159 -7.26 20.32 8.58
CA PRO A 159 -5.83 20.07 8.62
C PRO A 159 -5.22 19.95 7.22
N MET A 160 -3.99 20.42 7.09
CA MET A 160 -3.25 20.55 5.84
C MET A 160 -1.76 20.24 6.06
N ARG A 161 -0.92 20.23 5.01
CA ARG A 161 0.53 19.99 5.17
C ARG A 161 1.38 21.25 5.03
N VAL A 162 2.58 21.26 5.57
CA VAL A 162 3.55 22.30 5.19
C VAL A 162 4.11 21.99 3.80
N LEU A 163 3.73 22.77 2.77
CA LEU A 163 4.21 22.57 1.39
C LEU A 163 5.61 23.14 1.15
N GLY A 164 6.06 24.04 2.02
CA GLY A 164 7.36 24.70 1.95
C GLY A 164 7.67 25.36 3.28
N LEU A 165 8.93 25.32 3.68
CA LEU A 165 9.41 25.90 4.92
C LEU A 165 10.72 26.63 4.62
N PHE A 166 10.79 27.91 4.98
CA PHE A 166 11.89 28.78 4.61
C PHE A 166 12.33 29.63 5.81
N GLY A 167 13.63 29.68 6.05
CA GLY A 167 14.26 30.65 6.93
C GLY A 167 14.83 31.83 6.14
N PRO A 168 15.48 32.78 6.83
CA PRO A 168 16.13 33.92 6.18
C PRO A 168 17.20 33.52 5.14
N ALA A 169 17.84 32.36 5.33
CA ALA A 169 18.91 31.85 4.47
C ALA A 169 18.41 30.92 3.34
N GLY A 170 17.11 30.62 3.26
CA GLY A 170 16.55 29.73 2.25
C GLY A 170 15.70 28.59 2.83
N PRO A 171 15.50 27.49 2.07
CA PRO A 171 14.67 26.36 2.50
C PRO A 171 15.20 25.70 3.78
N LEU A 172 14.28 25.25 4.63
CA LEU A 172 14.57 24.53 5.86
C LEU A 172 13.82 23.19 5.89
N GLU A 173 14.40 22.18 6.54
CA GLU A 173 13.69 20.95 6.89
C GLU A 173 12.91 21.11 8.20
N GLU A 174 13.48 21.84 9.16
CA GLU A 174 12.89 22.08 10.47
C GLU A 174 13.06 23.55 10.90
N LEU A 175 12.06 24.09 11.60
CA LEU A 175 12.05 25.40 12.22
C LEU A 175 11.91 25.23 13.74
N PRO A 176 13.01 25.34 14.52
CA PRO A 176 12.99 25.23 15.97
C PRO A 176 12.29 26.41 16.66
N ALA A 177 11.86 26.20 17.90
CA ALA A 177 11.30 27.25 18.76
C ALA A 177 12.20 28.51 18.85
N GLY A 178 11.56 29.67 18.88
CA GLY A 178 12.19 30.99 18.90
C GLY A 178 12.57 31.54 17.52
N GLN A 179 12.55 30.74 16.46
CA GLN A 179 12.98 31.18 15.13
C GLN A 179 11.81 31.69 14.27
N PRO A 180 12.00 32.77 13.50
CA PRO A 180 11.06 33.18 12.47
C PRO A 180 11.25 32.36 11.20
N GLY A 181 10.16 32.10 10.49
CA GLY A 181 10.20 31.43 9.19
C GLY A 181 9.00 31.79 8.31
N THR A 182 9.08 31.47 7.04
CA THR A 182 7.97 31.52 6.10
C THR A 182 7.49 30.10 5.82
N VAL A 183 6.19 29.87 6.00
CA VAL A 183 5.53 28.59 5.78
C VAL A 183 4.61 28.73 4.59
N LEU A 184 4.78 27.86 3.60
CA LEU A 184 3.89 27.78 2.46
C LEU A 184 2.79 26.75 2.75
N LEU A 185 1.56 27.23 2.85
CA LEU A 185 0.37 26.41 3.07
C LEU A 185 -0.31 26.08 1.72
N GLY A 186 -0.19 26.98 0.75
CA GLY A 186 -0.77 26.89 -0.57
C GLY A 186 -2.29 26.75 -0.61
N PHE A 187 -2.81 26.16 -1.69
CA PHE A 187 -4.25 26.14 -1.97
C PHE A 187 -5.07 25.12 -1.16
N GLN A 188 -4.41 24.24 -0.41
CA GLN A 188 -5.08 23.36 0.57
C GLN A 188 -5.57 24.15 1.79
N CYS A 189 -5.05 25.36 2.02
CA CYS A 189 -5.54 26.27 3.05
C CYS A 189 -6.84 26.92 2.57
N ALA A 190 -7.97 26.30 2.91
CA ALA A 190 -9.29 26.75 2.45
C ALA A 190 -9.75 28.06 3.11
N VAL A 191 -9.26 28.35 4.32
CA VAL A 191 -9.62 29.57 5.06
C VAL A 191 -8.41 30.51 5.10
N PRO A 192 -8.55 31.78 4.68
CA PRO A 192 -7.46 32.74 4.73
C PRO A 192 -6.88 32.88 6.15
N PRO A 193 -5.56 32.69 6.33
CA PRO A 193 -4.91 32.90 7.62
C PRO A 193 -4.88 34.40 7.95
N LEU A 194 -5.01 34.72 9.23
CA LEU A 194 -4.91 36.08 9.76
C LEU A 194 -3.69 36.22 10.67
N ALA A 195 -3.19 37.45 10.81
CA ALA A 195 -2.22 37.76 11.85
C ALA A 195 -2.85 37.49 13.22
N GLY A 196 -2.12 36.81 14.09
CA GLY A 196 -2.59 36.33 15.39
C GLY A 196 -3.19 34.91 15.38
N ASP A 197 -3.42 34.30 14.21
CA ASP A 197 -3.73 32.87 14.14
C ASP A 197 -2.53 32.04 14.62
N ALA A 198 -2.78 30.86 15.19
CA ALA A 198 -1.74 29.91 15.55
C ALA A 198 -1.74 28.73 14.58
N LEU A 199 -0.55 28.39 14.07
CA LEU A 199 -0.29 27.24 13.23
C LEU A 199 0.27 26.11 14.10
N THR A 200 -0.53 25.08 14.34
CA THR A 200 -0.16 23.91 15.15
C THR A 200 0.31 22.79 14.24
N ALA A 201 1.51 22.26 14.48
CA ALA A 201 2.01 21.03 13.86
C ALA A 201 1.65 19.82 14.72
N PHE A 202 1.19 18.75 14.09
CA PHE A 202 0.75 17.52 14.75
C PHE A 202 1.74 16.40 14.51
N HIS A 203 1.82 15.49 15.47
CA HIS A 203 2.71 14.36 15.42
C HIS A 203 2.22 13.32 14.41
N GLU A 204 3.07 12.99 13.45
CA GLU A 204 2.88 11.84 12.58
C GLU A 204 3.97 10.81 12.88
N PRO A 205 3.62 9.61 13.39
CA PRO A 205 4.62 8.59 13.67
C PRO A 205 5.36 8.22 12.38
N PRO A 206 6.70 8.16 12.40
CA PRO A 206 7.48 7.76 11.24
C PRO A 206 7.12 6.31 10.89
N ARG A 207 6.68 6.10 9.65
CA ARG A 207 6.26 4.79 9.14
C ARG A 207 6.79 4.62 7.73
N ASP A 208 7.33 3.43 7.45
CA ASP A 208 7.72 3.05 6.08
C ASP A 208 6.50 2.94 5.16
N PHE A 209 5.37 2.52 5.73
CA PHE A 209 4.06 2.47 5.08
C PHE A 209 2.95 2.48 6.15
N LEU A 210 1.73 2.85 5.78
CA LEU A 210 0.53 2.81 6.63
C LEU A 210 -0.20 1.47 6.52
N GLU A 211 -0.29 0.94 5.30
CA GLU A 211 -0.89 -0.36 5.02
C GLU A 211 -0.22 -1.00 3.79
N ARG A 212 -0.20 -2.34 3.76
CA ARG A 212 0.17 -3.14 2.59
C ARG A 212 -1.07 -3.84 2.07
N ARG A 213 -1.41 -3.64 0.80
CA ARG A 213 -2.52 -4.30 0.11
C ARG A 213 -2.09 -5.70 -0.30
N GLU A 214 -2.83 -6.70 0.16
CA GLU A 214 -2.49 -8.10 -0.14
C GLU A 214 -3.21 -8.61 -1.39
N GLY A 215 -4.40 -8.08 -1.68
CA GLY A 215 -5.15 -8.48 -2.87
C GLY A 215 -6.48 -7.78 -3.05
N THR A 216 -7.07 -7.94 -4.23
CA THR A 216 -8.44 -7.50 -4.53
C THR A 216 -9.19 -8.63 -5.23
N ALA A 217 -10.45 -8.82 -4.87
CA ALA A 217 -11.34 -9.79 -5.52
C ALA A 217 -12.73 -9.18 -5.73
N ALA A 218 -13.39 -9.47 -6.85
CA ALA A 218 -14.74 -9.06 -7.17
C ALA A 218 -15.74 -10.12 -6.66
N VAL A 219 -16.86 -9.67 -6.09
CA VAL A 219 -17.94 -10.54 -5.61
C VAL A 219 -18.83 -10.95 -6.77
N HIS A 220 -19.00 -12.26 -6.98
CA HIS A 220 -19.89 -12.82 -8.02
C HIS A 220 -21.17 -13.43 -7.43
N GLY A 221 -21.07 -14.07 -6.27
CA GLY A 221 -22.18 -14.76 -5.63
C GLY A 221 -22.15 -14.55 -4.13
N LEU A 222 -23.33 -14.63 -3.49
CA LEU A 222 -23.49 -14.39 -2.06
C LEU A 222 -24.38 -15.46 -1.46
N ASN A 223 -23.99 -15.94 -0.28
CA ASN A 223 -24.79 -16.80 0.56
C ASN A 223 -24.83 -16.24 1.98
N ASP A 224 -26.00 -15.80 2.44
CA ASP A 224 -26.20 -15.31 3.80
C ASP A 224 -26.37 -16.51 4.74
N LEU A 225 -25.56 -16.57 5.80
CA LEU A 225 -25.63 -17.63 6.80
C LEU A 225 -26.66 -17.35 7.92
N GLY A 226 -27.36 -16.22 7.87
CA GLY A 226 -28.42 -15.83 8.82
C GLY A 226 -27.91 -15.31 10.17
N ASN A 227 -26.61 -15.44 10.46
CA ASN A 227 -25.98 -15.12 11.74
C ASN A 227 -25.21 -13.78 11.76
N GLY A 228 -25.27 -12.98 10.69
CA GLY A 228 -24.43 -11.76 10.60
C GLY A 228 -23.35 -11.85 9.52
N THR A 229 -23.06 -13.07 9.08
CA THR A 229 -21.96 -13.37 8.18
C THR A 229 -22.46 -13.70 6.79
N VAL A 230 -21.76 -13.19 5.79
CA VAL A 230 -21.99 -13.51 4.39
C VAL A 230 -20.79 -14.27 3.86
N VAL A 231 -21.07 -15.30 3.08
CA VAL A 231 -20.10 -16.09 2.34
C VAL A 231 -20.20 -15.68 0.88
N ALA A 232 -19.14 -15.05 0.37
CA ALA A 232 -19.08 -14.53 -0.98
C ALA A 232 -18.23 -15.44 -1.87
N ALA A 233 -18.77 -15.86 -3.01
CA ALA A 233 -17.97 -16.37 -4.11
C ALA A 233 -17.31 -15.18 -4.80
N VAL A 234 -15.99 -15.21 -4.90
CA VAL A 234 -15.19 -14.08 -5.40
C VAL A 234 -14.25 -14.53 -6.51
N GLU A 235 -13.90 -13.59 -7.38
CA GLU A 235 -12.94 -13.76 -8.47
C GLU A 235 -11.82 -12.72 -8.38
N VAL A 236 -10.58 -13.15 -8.58
CA VAL A 236 -9.41 -12.27 -8.67
C VAL A 236 -9.29 -11.79 -10.12
N PRO A 237 -9.32 -10.47 -10.39
CA PRO A 237 -9.12 -9.96 -11.74
C PRO A 237 -7.78 -10.40 -12.32
N GLU A 238 -7.74 -10.67 -13.62
CA GLU A 238 -6.51 -11.07 -14.31
C GLU A 238 -5.39 -10.04 -14.14
N GLY A 239 -4.15 -10.52 -14.00
CA GLY A 239 -2.96 -9.67 -13.87
C GLY A 239 -2.74 -9.06 -12.48
N LEU A 240 -3.66 -9.27 -11.52
CA LEU A 240 -3.47 -8.84 -10.14
C LEU A 240 -2.99 -10.00 -9.27
N GLY A 241 -1.90 -9.77 -8.53
CA GLY A 241 -1.53 -10.62 -7.41
C GLY A 241 -2.55 -10.46 -6.30
N SER A 242 -3.06 -11.57 -5.76
CA SER A 242 -3.93 -11.52 -4.60
C SER A 242 -3.53 -12.59 -3.60
N VAL A 243 -3.19 -12.15 -2.39
CA VAL A 243 -3.09 -12.97 -1.20
C VAL A 243 -4.25 -12.58 -0.29
N PHE A 244 -5.11 -13.55 0.01
CA PHE A 244 -6.11 -13.40 1.05
C PHE A 244 -5.74 -14.34 2.19
N THR A 245 -5.76 -13.83 3.42
CA THR A 245 -5.47 -14.61 4.62
C THR A 245 -6.59 -14.46 5.63
N VAL A 246 -7.02 -15.56 6.23
CA VAL A 246 -7.99 -15.53 7.33
C VAL A 246 -7.43 -14.69 8.48
N GLY A 247 -8.22 -13.72 8.96
CA GLY A 247 -7.86 -12.77 10.00
C GLY A 247 -7.32 -11.43 9.49
N THR A 248 -6.90 -11.34 8.21
CA THR A 248 -6.46 -10.07 7.59
C THR A 248 -7.63 -9.09 7.49
N ARG A 249 -7.31 -7.79 7.55
CA ARG A 249 -8.32 -6.74 7.39
C ARG A 249 -8.75 -6.62 5.92
N ALA A 250 -9.98 -6.22 5.71
CA ALA A 250 -10.53 -6.00 4.40
C ALA A 250 -11.45 -4.77 4.39
N ARG A 251 -11.56 -4.15 3.23
CA ARG A 251 -12.57 -3.14 2.94
C ARG A 251 -13.37 -3.52 1.71
N VAL A 252 -14.62 -3.08 1.68
CA VAL A 252 -15.55 -3.33 0.58
C VAL A 252 -15.73 -2.05 -0.20
N LEU A 253 -15.44 -2.13 -1.49
CA LEU A 253 -15.59 -1.06 -2.44
C LEU A 253 -16.78 -1.36 -3.34
N ARG A 254 -17.69 -0.42 -3.46
CA ARG A 254 -18.83 -0.48 -4.35
C ARG A 254 -18.55 0.37 -5.59
N PRO A 255 -18.40 -0.23 -6.78
CA PRO A 255 -18.23 0.53 -8.00
C PRO A 255 -19.46 1.42 -8.24
N MET A 256 -19.21 2.66 -8.69
CA MET A 256 -20.23 3.61 -9.14
C MET A 256 -19.97 3.94 -10.61
N GLY A 257 -20.89 3.50 -11.49
CA GLY A 257 -20.83 3.74 -12.93
C GLY A 257 -20.56 2.48 -13.76
N THR A 258 -20.60 2.63 -15.09
CA THR A 258 -20.48 1.53 -16.07
C THR A 258 -19.36 1.77 -17.10
N THR A 259 -18.46 2.73 -16.86
CA THR A 259 -17.46 3.21 -17.85
C THR A 259 -16.10 3.47 -17.20
N PHE A 260 -15.07 3.74 -18.02
CA PHE A 260 -13.66 4.04 -17.67
C PHE A 260 -13.41 5.10 -16.58
N ASN A 261 -14.43 5.82 -16.10
CA ASN A 261 -14.36 6.71 -14.95
C ASN A 261 -14.93 6.01 -13.70
N GLU A 262 -14.48 4.79 -13.40
CA GLU A 262 -14.96 4.04 -12.25
C GLU A 262 -14.62 4.78 -10.96
N GLN A 263 -15.63 5.45 -10.40
CA GLN A 263 -15.60 5.85 -9.01
C GLN A 263 -15.94 4.63 -8.16
N SER A 264 -15.44 4.57 -6.94
CA SER A 264 -15.79 3.50 -6.01
C SER A 264 -16.03 4.10 -4.64
N THR A 265 -17.09 3.67 -3.98
CA THR A 265 -17.37 4.04 -2.60
C THR A 265 -16.90 2.93 -1.68
N VAL A 266 -16.05 3.24 -0.71
CA VAL A 266 -15.77 2.33 0.40
C VAL A 266 -17.01 2.31 1.29
N VAL A 267 -17.76 1.21 1.22
CA VAL A 267 -19.02 1.04 1.97
C VAL A 267 -18.80 0.40 3.33
N ALA A 268 -17.65 -0.27 3.52
CA ALA A 268 -17.19 -0.79 4.79
C ALA A 268 -15.66 -0.89 4.82
N THR A 269 -15.06 -0.66 5.98
CA THR A 269 -13.61 -0.77 6.22
C THR A 269 -13.34 -1.52 7.53
N ASP A 270 -12.09 -1.94 7.75
CA ASP A 270 -11.66 -2.70 8.92
C ASP A 270 -12.47 -3.98 9.19
N LEU A 271 -13.08 -4.56 8.15
CA LEU A 271 -13.68 -5.89 8.23
C LEU A 271 -12.59 -6.93 8.41
N ARG A 272 -12.90 -8.04 9.08
CA ARG A 272 -11.99 -9.19 9.14
C ARG A 272 -12.44 -10.27 8.17
N ILE A 273 -11.50 -10.86 7.44
CA ILE A 273 -11.72 -12.11 6.71
C ILE A 273 -11.88 -13.22 7.74
N LEU A 274 -13.06 -13.82 7.80
CA LEU A 274 -13.40 -14.84 8.81
C LEU A 274 -13.11 -16.26 8.33
N SER A 275 -13.29 -16.51 7.04
CA SER A 275 -13.03 -17.81 6.44
C SER A 275 -12.62 -17.65 4.97
N LEU A 276 -11.87 -18.62 4.48
CA LEU A 276 -11.57 -18.80 3.07
C LEU A 276 -11.83 -20.25 2.70
N ALA A 277 -12.40 -20.50 1.53
CA ALA A 277 -12.53 -21.84 0.98
C ALA A 277 -12.24 -21.85 -0.52
N ARG A 278 -11.58 -22.92 -0.98
CA ARG A 278 -11.31 -23.19 -2.38
C ARG A 278 -11.86 -24.56 -2.71
N ASP A 279 -12.67 -24.65 -3.77
CA ASP A 279 -13.31 -25.91 -4.19
C ASP A 279 -14.08 -26.61 -3.03
N GLY A 280 -14.71 -25.81 -2.17
CA GLY A 280 -15.44 -26.28 -0.98
C GLY A 280 -14.57 -26.66 0.23
N VAL A 281 -13.23 -26.60 0.11
CA VAL A 281 -12.29 -26.94 1.17
C VAL A 281 -11.79 -25.68 1.85
N ALA A 282 -11.88 -25.62 3.18
CA ALA A 282 -11.37 -24.49 3.96
C ALA A 282 -9.85 -24.35 3.81
N VAL A 283 -9.39 -23.13 3.54
CA VAL A 283 -7.97 -22.78 3.44
C VAL A 283 -7.65 -21.61 4.36
N ARG A 284 -6.39 -21.51 4.82
CA ARG A 284 -5.96 -20.36 5.64
C ARG A 284 -5.51 -19.16 4.81
N THR A 285 -4.95 -19.44 3.65
CA THR A 285 -4.43 -18.47 2.71
C THR A 285 -4.86 -18.87 1.30
N ASN A 286 -5.04 -17.88 0.45
CA ASN A 286 -5.23 -18.10 -0.97
C ASN A 286 -4.34 -17.17 -1.77
N GLY A 287 -3.32 -17.74 -2.42
CA GLY A 287 -2.47 -17.08 -3.40
C GLY A 287 -2.61 -17.81 -4.74
N GLY A 288 -3.06 -17.11 -5.78
CA GLY A 288 -3.05 -17.62 -7.16
C GLY A 288 -4.28 -18.40 -7.64
N ALA A 289 -5.28 -18.70 -6.80
CA ALA A 289 -6.56 -19.20 -7.31
C ALA A 289 -7.42 -18.04 -7.83
N ARG A 290 -7.92 -18.15 -9.07
CA ARG A 290 -8.78 -17.12 -9.67
C ARG A 290 -10.13 -17.02 -8.98
N THR A 291 -10.70 -18.13 -8.53
CA THR A 291 -12.01 -18.16 -7.85
C THR A 291 -11.91 -18.85 -6.50
N PHE A 292 -12.60 -18.30 -5.51
CA PHE A 292 -12.66 -18.84 -4.16
C PHE A 292 -13.84 -18.25 -3.39
N THR A 293 -14.00 -18.67 -2.14
CA THR A 293 -15.06 -18.20 -1.26
C THR A 293 -14.47 -17.48 -0.06
N VAL A 294 -15.05 -16.35 0.33
CA VAL A 294 -14.63 -15.51 1.46
C VAL A 294 -15.79 -15.31 2.42
N GLY A 295 -15.58 -15.58 3.71
CA GLY A 295 -16.52 -15.21 4.77
C GLY A 295 -16.22 -13.84 5.35
N LEU A 296 -17.21 -12.95 5.41
CA LEU A 296 -17.11 -11.60 5.99
C LEU A 296 -18.29 -11.32 6.92
N ALA A 297 -18.05 -10.64 8.04
CA ALA A 297 -19.09 -10.10 8.92
C ALA A 297 -19.66 -8.79 8.36
N PHE A 298 -20.20 -8.82 7.14
CA PHE A 298 -20.79 -7.66 6.48
C PHE A 298 -22.00 -8.07 5.64
N ARG A 299 -23.21 -7.79 6.13
CA ARG A 299 -24.47 -8.21 5.50
C ARG A 299 -24.86 -7.42 4.25
N ASP A 300 -24.42 -6.17 4.11
CA ASP A 300 -24.72 -5.35 2.91
C ASP A 300 -23.71 -5.58 1.77
N LEU A 301 -23.07 -6.75 1.70
CA LEU A 301 -22.24 -7.12 0.57
C LEU A 301 -23.13 -7.39 -0.65
N ARG A 302 -22.75 -6.89 -1.83
CA ARG A 302 -23.54 -7.01 -3.08
C ARG A 302 -22.71 -7.65 -4.21
N PRO A 303 -23.35 -8.28 -5.21
CA PRO A 303 -22.66 -8.65 -6.43
C PRO A 303 -21.97 -7.42 -7.05
N ASN A 304 -20.79 -7.63 -7.63
CA ASN A 304 -19.88 -6.61 -8.16
C ASN A 304 -19.21 -5.70 -7.13
N ASP A 305 -19.49 -5.84 -5.82
CA ASP A 305 -18.63 -5.22 -4.81
C ASP A 305 -17.21 -5.82 -4.92
N ARG A 306 -16.19 -5.01 -4.69
CA ARG A 306 -14.78 -5.45 -4.63
C ARG A 306 -14.33 -5.52 -3.19
N ILE A 307 -13.73 -6.64 -2.80
CA ILE A 307 -13.10 -6.83 -1.50
C ILE A 307 -11.61 -6.58 -1.69
N GLU A 308 -11.07 -5.60 -0.97
CA GLU A 308 -9.63 -5.31 -0.93
C GLU A 308 -9.06 -5.69 0.44
N ALA A 309 -8.17 -6.68 0.46
CA ALA A 309 -7.48 -7.14 1.66
C ALA A 309 -6.22 -6.31 1.93
N TYR A 310 -5.98 -5.95 3.18
CA TYR A 310 -4.83 -5.14 3.59
C TYR A 310 -4.34 -5.47 5.00
N VAL A 311 -3.04 -5.24 5.23
CA VAL A 311 -2.37 -5.36 6.52
C VAL A 311 -1.88 -3.97 6.95
N PRO A 312 -2.42 -3.38 8.03
CA PRO A 312 -1.89 -2.15 8.59
C PRO A 312 -0.47 -2.34 9.12
N ALA A 313 0.36 -1.30 9.04
CA ALA A 313 1.74 -1.35 9.51
C ALA A 313 1.88 -1.59 11.03
N ASP A 314 0.88 -1.17 11.81
CA ASP A 314 0.87 -1.33 13.27
C ASP A 314 0.50 -2.75 13.72
N VAL A 315 0.07 -3.60 12.79
CA VAL A 315 -0.11 -5.03 13.07
C VAL A 315 1.25 -5.69 12.87
N ALA A 316 2.04 -5.74 13.96
CA ALA A 316 3.19 -6.63 14.01
C ALA A 316 2.75 -8.02 13.51
N PRO A 317 3.48 -8.66 12.57
CA PRO A 317 3.20 -10.04 12.23
C PRO A 317 3.16 -10.80 13.55
N LEU A 318 2.05 -11.47 13.85
CA LEU A 318 1.89 -12.27 15.07
C LEU A 318 3.16 -13.07 15.28
N ALA A 319 4.01 -12.61 16.19
CA ALA A 319 5.18 -13.36 16.58
C ALA A 319 4.65 -14.73 17.05
N PRO A 320 5.29 -15.85 16.67
CA PRO A 320 4.96 -17.12 17.30
C PRO A 320 5.01 -16.90 18.82
N PRO A 321 4.03 -17.44 19.57
CA PRO A 321 3.88 -17.13 20.99
C PRO A 321 5.22 -17.33 21.72
N PRO A 322 5.60 -16.42 22.63
CA PRO A 322 6.85 -16.53 23.35
C PRO A 322 6.87 -17.86 24.10
N VAL A 323 7.82 -18.72 23.75
CA VAL A 323 8.08 -19.94 24.51
C VAL A 323 8.65 -19.48 25.85
N LEU A 324 7.84 -19.53 26.91
CA LEU A 324 8.28 -19.20 28.26
C LEU A 324 9.47 -20.11 28.65
N PRO A 325 10.53 -19.59 29.27
CA PRO A 325 11.70 -20.40 29.64
C PRO A 325 11.33 -21.30 30.82
N VAL A 326 11.22 -22.61 30.59
CA VAL A 326 11.18 -23.60 31.66
C VAL A 326 12.60 -23.77 32.19
N ALA A 327 12.75 -23.63 33.52
CA ALA A 327 14.01 -23.72 34.24
C ALA A 327 14.74 -25.05 33.97
N ALA A 328 16.06 -24.92 33.81
CA ALA A 328 16.97 -25.99 33.43
C ALA A 328 17.10 -27.09 34.50
N ALA A 329 16.90 -28.33 34.06
CA ALA A 329 17.43 -29.56 34.66
C ALA A 329 18.31 -30.26 33.59
N PRO A 330 19.29 -31.09 33.96
CA PRO A 330 20.48 -31.34 33.14
C PRO A 330 20.15 -32.09 31.84
N VAL A 331 20.72 -31.56 30.76
CA VAL A 331 20.50 -31.95 29.37
C VAL A 331 21.20 -33.29 29.09
N PRO A 332 20.51 -34.35 28.64
CA PRO A 332 21.13 -35.32 27.75
C PRO A 332 21.25 -34.66 26.38
N VAL A 333 22.48 -34.59 25.87
CA VAL A 333 22.84 -33.97 24.58
C VAL A 333 21.83 -34.32 23.48
N PRO A 334 21.10 -33.35 22.88
CA PRO A 334 20.24 -33.62 21.74
C PRO A 334 21.09 -33.78 20.46
N PRO A 335 20.71 -34.66 19.53
CA PRO A 335 21.39 -34.78 18.25
C PRO A 335 21.14 -33.51 17.41
N VAL A 336 22.20 -33.06 16.74
CA VAL A 336 22.22 -31.96 15.77
C VAL A 336 21.01 -32.06 14.80
N PRO A 337 20.27 -30.98 14.50
CA PRO A 337 19.22 -31.04 13.50
C PRO A 337 19.84 -31.39 12.15
N ALA A 338 19.40 -32.50 11.56
CA ALA A 338 19.84 -32.92 10.24
C ALA A 338 19.50 -31.81 9.22
N ALA A 339 20.52 -31.32 8.52
CA ALA A 339 20.34 -30.37 7.42
C ALA A 339 19.34 -30.96 6.40
N LEU A 340 18.40 -30.15 5.94
CA LEU A 340 17.45 -30.56 4.90
C LEU A 340 18.22 -30.91 3.62
N VAL A 341 17.87 -32.02 2.98
CA VAL A 341 18.52 -32.50 1.77
C VAL A 341 17.96 -31.74 0.57
N ASP A 342 18.81 -31.02 -0.17
CA ASP A 342 18.39 -30.36 -1.40
C ASP A 342 18.26 -31.37 -2.55
N VAL A 343 17.04 -31.63 -3.03
CA VAL A 343 16.78 -32.63 -4.08
C VAL A 343 17.48 -32.32 -5.41
N ASN A 344 17.80 -31.05 -5.66
CA ASN A 344 18.50 -30.61 -6.87
C ASN A 344 20.02 -30.75 -6.78
N ALA A 345 20.59 -30.80 -5.57
CA ALA A 345 22.04 -30.87 -5.35
C ALA A 345 22.51 -32.18 -4.67
N ALA A 346 21.59 -32.94 -4.07
CA ALA A 346 21.91 -34.13 -3.28
C ALA A 346 22.51 -35.27 -4.12
N SER A 347 23.42 -36.00 -3.50
CA SER A 347 23.94 -37.27 -4.01
C SER A 347 22.90 -38.39 -3.92
N GLU A 348 23.11 -39.47 -4.67
CA GLU A 348 22.23 -40.65 -4.64
C GLU A 348 22.11 -41.25 -3.23
N ALA A 349 23.20 -41.23 -2.45
CA ALA A 349 23.22 -41.71 -1.08
C ALA A 349 22.39 -40.82 -0.13
N GLU A 350 22.39 -39.51 -0.35
CA GLU A 350 21.59 -38.55 0.44
C GLU A 350 20.11 -38.62 0.07
N LEU A 351 19.79 -38.80 -1.22
CA LEU A 351 18.43 -39.04 -1.67
C LEU A 351 17.86 -40.34 -1.13
N ALA A 352 18.66 -41.41 -1.06
CA ALA A 352 18.23 -42.68 -0.47
C ALA A 352 17.88 -42.58 1.03
N GLY A 353 18.40 -41.56 1.72
CA GLY A 353 18.09 -41.28 3.13
C GLY A 353 16.75 -40.57 3.38
N LEU A 354 16.03 -40.18 2.31
CA LEU A 354 14.76 -39.46 2.42
C LEU A 354 13.56 -40.41 2.59
N PRO A 355 12.49 -39.99 3.29
CA PRO A 355 11.32 -40.81 3.54
C PRO A 355 10.60 -41.17 2.23
N GLY A 356 10.30 -42.45 2.03
CA GLY A 356 9.62 -42.94 0.83
C GLY A 356 10.56 -43.23 -0.36
N MET A 357 11.88 -43.17 -0.18
CA MET A 357 12.85 -43.42 -1.25
C MET A 357 13.28 -44.89 -1.30
N SER A 358 12.87 -45.59 -2.37
CA SER A 358 13.40 -46.89 -2.76
C SER A 358 14.56 -46.71 -3.74
N PRO A 359 15.45 -47.70 -3.93
CA PRO A 359 16.53 -47.63 -4.94
C PRO A 359 16.03 -47.28 -6.35
N GLU A 360 14.86 -47.79 -6.73
CA GLU A 360 14.20 -47.49 -8.01
C GLU A 360 13.74 -46.02 -8.10
N ARG A 361 13.21 -45.46 -7.01
CA ARG A 361 12.81 -44.04 -6.93
C ARG A 361 14.00 -43.10 -6.92
N VAL A 362 15.11 -43.49 -6.28
CA VAL A 362 16.38 -42.73 -6.31
C VAL A 362 16.95 -42.69 -7.73
N ALA A 363 16.97 -43.81 -8.44
CA ALA A 363 17.40 -43.85 -9.83
C ALA A 363 16.51 -42.99 -10.74
N THR A 364 15.19 -43.05 -10.53
CA THR A 364 14.21 -42.24 -11.26
C THR A 364 14.40 -40.74 -10.97
N ALA A 365 14.61 -40.35 -9.72
CA ALA A 365 14.90 -38.98 -9.30
C ALA A 365 16.13 -38.41 -10.03
N VAL A 366 17.23 -39.17 -10.09
CA VAL A 366 18.47 -38.70 -10.73
C VAL A 366 18.32 -38.59 -12.25
N ASP A 367 17.63 -39.53 -12.90
CA ASP A 367 17.36 -39.45 -14.33
C ASP A 367 16.45 -38.25 -14.67
N MET A 368 15.36 -38.06 -13.91
CA MET A 368 14.45 -36.93 -14.11
C MET A 368 15.13 -35.58 -13.83
N ARG A 369 15.96 -35.50 -12.79
CA ARG A 369 16.77 -34.30 -12.49
C ARG A 369 17.67 -33.94 -13.67
N ARG A 370 18.34 -34.92 -14.28
CA ARG A 370 19.22 -34.71 -15.44
C ARG A 370 18.45 -34.30 -16.69
N ARG A 371 17.26 -34.87 -16.93
CA ARG A 371 16.43 -34.57 -18.10
C ARG A 371 15.73 -33.21 -18.02
N GLN A 372 15.27 -32.82 -16.83
CA GLN A 372 14.43 -31.62 -16.63
C GLN A 372 15.23 -30.41 -16.14
N GLY A 373 16.50 -30.58 -15.79
CA GLY A 373 17.36 -29.52 -15.25
C GLY A 373 17.13 -29.23 -13.77
N GLY A 374 16.33 -30.05 -13.07
CA GLY A 374 15.99 -29.90 -11.66
C GLY A 374 14.48 -29.81 -11.44
N PHE A 375 14.08 -29.73 -10.17
CA PHE A 375 12.70 -29.62 -9.72
C PHE A 375 12.45 -28.23 -9.15
N PRO A 376 11.31 -27.58 -9.47
CA PRO A 376 11.00 -26.24 -8.98
C PRO A 376 10.68 -26.20 -7.48
N ASP A 377 10.16 -27.29 -6.93
CA ASP A 377 9.81 -27.47 -5.51
C ASP A 377 9.86 -28.97 -5.11
N VAL A 378 9.68 -29.23 -3.81
CA VAL A 378 9.73 -30.59 -3.23
C VAL A 378 8.51 -31.42 -3.65
N GLU A 379 7.40 -30.75 -3.96
CA GLU A 379 6.15 -31.32 -4.43
C GLU A 379 6.29 -31.89 -5.84
N ALA A 380 6.85 -31.11 -6.76
CA ALA A 380 7.16 -31.53 -8.13
C ALA A 380 8.12 -32.71 -8.12
N PHE A 381 9.12 -32.69 -7.24
CA PHE A 381 10.01 -33.83 -7.02
C PHE A 381 9.25 -35.07 -6.53
N GLY A 382 8.42 -34.93 -5.49
CA GLY A 382 7.65 -36.04 -4.93
C GLY A 382 6.67 -36.67 -5.92
N VAL A 383 5.99 -35.84 -6.72
CA VAL A 383 5.09 -36.30 -7.80
C VAL A 383 5.89 -37.01 -8.90
N ALA A 384 7.04 -36.46 -9.29
CA ALA A 384 7.88 -37.02 -10.35
C ALA A 384 8.34 -38.47 -10.06
N ILE A 385 8.61 -38.80 -8.79
CA ILE A 385 9.00 -40.15 -8.38
C ILE A 385 7.83 -41.03 -7.89
N GLY A 386 6.59 -40.56 -8.06
CA GLY A 386 5.38 -41.32 -7.73
C GLY A 386 5.09 -41.47 -6.24
N LEU A 387 5.44 -40.48 -5.41
CA LEU A 387 5.00 -40.45 -4.01
C LEU A 387 3.52 -40.10 -3.88
N GLN A 388 2.85 -40.74 -2.92
CA GLN A 388 1.48 -40.39 -2.54
C GLN A 388 1.44 -39.08 -1.75
N PRO A 389 0.31 -38.35 -1.72
CA PRO A 389 0.22 -37.01 -1.10
C PRO A 389 0.70 -36.95 0.35
N HIS A 390 0.42 -37.98 1.16
CA HIS A 390 0.86 -38.04 2.56
C HIS A 390 2.37 -38.34 2.72
N GLU A 391 2.99 -39.00 1.73
CA GLU A 391 4.45 -39.22 1.68
C GLU A 391 5.18 -37.92 1.32
N ILE A 392 4.63 -37.11 0.41
CA ILE A 392 5.16 -35.79 0.06
C ILE A 392 5.13 -34.84 1.28
N VAL A 393 4.07 -34.92 2.10
CA VAL A 393 4.00 -34.15 3.36
C VAL A 393 5.13 -34.53 4.33
N ARG A 394 5.48 -35.82 4.42
CA ARG A 394 6.61 -36.29 5.26
C ARG A 394 7.96 -35.86 4.67
N LEU A 395 8.06 -35.79 3.36
CA LEU A 395 9.26 -35.36 2.65
C LEU A 395 9.62 -33.89 2.90
N ARG A 396 8.62 -32.99 3.02
CA ARG A 396 8.82 -31.56 3.32
C ARG A 396 9.61 -31.29 4.60
N ALA A 397 9.55 -32.20 5.57
CA ALA A 397 10.28 -32.06 6.83
C ALA A 397 11.76 -32.43 6.71
N ARG A 398 12.20 -32.98 5.57
CA ARG A 398 13.56 -33.51 5.37
C ARG A 398 14.23 -33.09 4.06
N ALA A 399 13.50 -32.46 3.14
CA ALA A 399 14.02 -32.05 1.84
C ALA A 399 13.67 -30.59 1.49
N THR A 400 14.49 -30.00 0.62
CA THR A 400 14.28 -28.68 0.00
C THR A 400 14.57 -28.77 -1.51
N ALA A 401 14.21 -27.76 -2.29
CA ALA A 401 14.57 -27.65 -3.71
C ALA A 401 15.29 -26.33 -3.96
N GLY A 402 16.59 -26.41 -4.25
CA GLY A 402 17.42 -25.25 -4.61
C GLY A 402 17.00 -24.62 -5.94
N ARG A 403 17.31 -23.32 -6.10
CA ARG A 403 16.86 -22.51 -7.25
C ARG A 403 17.41 -23.06 -8.57
N VAL A 404 16.53 -23.52 -9.45
CA VAL A 404 16.88 -23.98 -10.81
C VAL A 404 16.92 -22.78 -11.77
N ALA A 405 18.03 -22.59 -12.48
CA ALA A 405 18.11 -21.63 -13.58
C ALA A 405 17.35 -22.21 -14.78
N LEU A 406 16.07 -21.86 -14.93
CA LEU A 406 15.28 -22.23 -16.11
C LEU A 406 15.95 -21.64 -17.36
N ARG A 407 16.43 -22.50 -18.26
CA ARG A 407 16.69 -22.12 -19.65
C ARG A 407 15.32 -21.88 -20.29
N GLU A 408 15.09 -20.66 -20.76
CA GLU A 408 13.95 -20.28 -21.58
C GLU A 408 13.82 -21.24 -22.77
N THR A 409 12.92 -22.21 -22.69
CA THR A 409 12.49 -22.99 -23.85
C THR A 409 11.36 -22.23 -24.54
N GLY A 410 11.74 -21.31 -25.42
CA GLY A 410 10.81 -20.81 -26.42
C GLY A 410 10.44 -21.93 -27.37
N VAL A 411 9.13 -22.19 -27.58
CA VAL A 411 8.52 -22.58 -28.86
C VAL A 411 6.99 -22.40 -28.77
N ARG A 412 6.53 -21.41 -29.55
CA ARG A 412 5.38 -21.34 -30.48
C ARG A 412 3.96 -21.67 -30.01
N GLN A 413 3.22 -20.56 -29.85
CA GLN A 413 1.82 -20.38 -30.21
C GLN A 413 1.45 -21.17 -31.47
N LEU A 414 0.51 -22.10 -31.34
CA LEU A 414 -0.19 -22.73 -32.46
C LEU A 414 -1.46 -21.93 -32.71
N ASP A 415 -1.57 -21.38 -33.93
CA ASP A 415 -2.81 -20.87 -34.48
C ASP A 415 -3.78 -22.03 -34.72
N ILE A 416 -4.94 -22.01 -34.03
CA ILE A 416 -6.23 -22.52 -34.52
C ILE A 416 -7.32 -21.57 -34.01
#